data_AF-A0A354R9J5-F1
#
_entry.id   AF-A0A354R9J5-F1
#
_cell.length_a   1.000
_cell.length_b   1.000
_cell.length_c   1.000
_cell.angle_alpha   90.00
_cell.angle_beta   90.00
_cell.angle_gamma   90.00
#
_symmetry.space_group_name_H-M   'P 1'
#
loop_
_entity.id
_entity.type
_entity.pdbx_description
1 polymer ?
#
loop_
_entity_poly.entity_id
_entity_poly.type
_entity_poly.pdbx_seq_one_letter_code
_entity_poly.pdbx_strand_id
1 'polypeptide(L)'
;MSRRTTREYIALKREEYQSERFARKGRILDEICRLTGYSRKYVINLPNGKVRFRVRKGRGKTYTDSTRQTLVSLWREAGSRFAA
;
A
#
# COMPACT_ATOMS: atom_id res chain seq x y z
N MET A 1 -13.20 -0.94 -7.12
CA MET A 1 -13.34 -0.14 -5.88
C MET A 1 -12.14 0.78 -5.74
N SER A 2 -12.36 2.05 -5.35
CA SER A 2 -11.27 2.97 -5.01
C SER A 2 -10.67 2.60 -3.65
N ARG A 3 -9.41 2.98 -3.36
CA ARG A 3 -8.77 2.75 -2.06
C ARG A 3 -9.57 3.34 -0.89
N ARG A 4 -10.19 4.51 -1.11
CA ARG A 4 -11.01 5.19 -0.11
C ARG A 4 -12.30 4.41 0.17
N THR A 5 -13.02 4.02 -0.87
CA THR A 5 -14.28 3.26 -0.74
C THR A 5 -14.04 1.89 -0.10
N THR A 6 -12.93 1.21 -0.46
CA THR A 6 -12.55 -0.06 0.17
C THR A 6 -12.31 0.13 1.67
N ARG A 7 -11.63 1.21 2.07
CA ARG A 7 -11.34 1.50 3.48
C ARG A 7 -12.61 1.80 4.28
N GLU A 8 -13.53 2.60 3.72
CA GLU A 8 -14.83 2.91 4.34
C GLU A 8 -15.67 1.63 4.50
N TYR A 9 -15.74 0.80 3.46
CA TYR A 9 -16.43 -0.50 3.51
C TYR A 9 -15.86 -1.44 4.57
N ILE A 10 -14.54 -1.57 4.66
CA ILE A 10 -13.88 -2.41 5.66
C ILE A 10 -14.14 -1.89 7.09
N ALA A 11 -14.18 -0.58 7.28
CA ALA A 11 -14.47 0.01 8.58
C ALA A 11 -15.88 -0.37 9.07
N LEU A 12 -16.88 -0.27 8.19
CA LEU A 12 -18.26 -0.70 8.48
C LEU A 12 -18.32 -2.20 8.85
N LYS A 13 -17.72 -3.07 8.02
CA LYS A 13 -17.70 -4.52 8.29
C LYS A 13 -16.91 -4.90 9.54
N ARG A 14 -16.00 -4.06 10.01
CA ARG A 14 -15.24 -4.30 11.24
C ARG A 14 -16.14 -4.23 12.48
N GLU A 15 -17.10 -3.31 12.50
CA GLU A 15 -18.06 -3.19 13.59
C GLU A 15 -18.95 -4.43 13.66
N GLU A 16 -19.52 -4.85 12.52
CA GLU A 16 -20.29 -6.10 12.41
C GLU A 16 -19.47 -7.32 12.85
N TYR A 17 -18.20 -7.40 12.41
CA TYR A 17 -17.30 -8.49 12.78
C TYR A 17 -17.05 -8.54 14.29
N GLN A 18 -16.95 -7.41 14.98
CA GLN A 18 -16.68 -7.37 16.41
C GLN A 18 -17.90 -7.80 17.24
N SER A 19 -19.11 -7.43 16.83
CA SER A 19 -20.35 -7.78 17.54
C SER A 19 -20.81 -9.22 17.33
N GLU A 20 -20.31 -9.91 16.30
CA GLU A 20 -20.84 -11.20 15.87
C GLU A 20 -20.19 -12.44 16.52
N ARG A 21 -20.97 -13.53 16.54
CA ARG A 21 -20.49 -14.85 17.01
C ARG A 21 -19.54 -15.49 15.99
N PHE A 22 -18.68 -16.41 16.46
CA PHE A 22 -17.66 -17.09 15.64
C PHE A 22 -18.17 -17.65 14.31
N ALA A 23 -19.36 -18.24 14.29
CA ALA A 23 -19.97 -18.80 13.07
C ALA A 23 -20.28 -17.74 12.00
N ARG A 24 -20.68 -16.52 12.40
CA ARG A 24 -20.99 -15.42 11.46
C ARG A 24 -19.74 -14.66 11.03
N LYS A 25 -18.71 -14.58 11.89
CA LYS A 25 -17.41 -13.98 11.56
C LYS A 25 -16.79 -14.58 10.29
N GLY A 26 -16.89 -15.90 10.09
CA GLY A 26 -16.41 -16.55 8.87
C GLY A 26 -17.07 -16.01 7.60
N ARG A 27 -18.40 -15.86 7.63
CA ARG A 27 -19.19 -15.36 6.48
C ARG A 27 -18.86 -13.91 6.15
N ILE A 28 -18.65 -13.07 7.17
CA ILE A 28 -18.23 -11.67 6.98
C ILE A 28 -16.87 -11.62 6.27
N LEU A 29 -15.93 -12.48 6.64
CA LEU A 29 -14.62 -12.55 5.97
C LEU A 29 -14.75 -13.03 4.51
N ASP A 30 -15.62 -14.00 4.24
CA ASP A 30 -15.90 -14.50 2.87
C ASP A 30 -16.49 -13.40 1.98
N GLU A 31 -17.46 -12.65 2.50
CA GLU A 31 -18.09 -11.52 1.83
C GLU A 31 -17.07 -10.44 1.44
N ILE A 32 -16.20 -10.06 2.39
CA ILE A 32 -15.13 -9.09 2.12
C ILE A 32 -14.17 -9.61 1.04
N CYS A 33 -13.77 -10.88 1.10
CA CYS A 33 -12.91 -11.47 0.07
C CYS A 33 -13.56 -11.41 -1.31
N ARG A 34 -14.85 -11.75 -1.42
CA ARG A 34 -15.59 -11.75 -2.68
C ARG A 34 -15.72 -10.35 -3.28
N LEU A 35 -16.02 -9.34 -2.46
CA LEU A 35 -16.24 -7.97 -2.92
C LEU A 35 -14.95 -7.19 -3.23
N THR A 36 -13.88 -7.43 -2.48
CA THR A 36 -12.61 -6.71 -2.62
C THR A 36 -11.58 -7.42 -3.49
N GLY A 37 -11.76 -8.73 -3.71
CA GLY A 37 -10.77 -9.59 -4.37
C GLY A 37 -9.52 -9.85 -3.51
N TYR A 38 -9.53 -9.47 -2.23
CA TYR A 38 -8.41 -9.69 -1.33
C TYR A 38 -8.31 -11.15 -0.88
N SER A 39 -7.08 -11.59 -0.63
CA SER A 39 -6.85 -12.93 -0.09
C SER A 39 -7.38 -13.04 1.33
N ARG A 40 -7.87 -14.23 1.69
CA ARG A 40 -8.39 -14.52 3.04
C ARG A 40 -7.39 -14.19 4.14
N LYS A 41 -6.10 -14.48 3.91
CA LYS A 41 -5.01 -14.14 4.84
C LYS A 41 -4.90 -12.63 5.03
N TYR A 42 -5.08 -11.84 3.99
CA TYR A 42 -5.10 -10.39 4.11
C TYR A 42 -6.33 -9.98 4.93
N VAL A 43 -7.53 -10.37 4.51
CA VAL A 43 -8.79 -10.01 5.16
C VAL A 43 -8.84 -10.37 6.65
N ILE A 44 -8.38 -11.54 7.08
CA ILE A 44 -8.32 -11.92 8.51
C ILE A 44 -7.48 -10.93 9.35
N ASN A 45 -6.45 -10.32 8.76
CA ASN A 45 -5.59 -9.39 9.47
C ASN A 45 -6.18 -7.97 9.59
N LEU A 46 -7.16 -7.60 8.74
CA LEU A 46 -7.71 -6.24 8.70
C LEU A 46 -8.58 -5.90 9.92
N PRO A 47 -9.62 -6.69 10.28
CA PRO A 47 -10.49 -6.40 11.42
C PRO A 47 -9.74 -6.44 12.75
N ASN A 48 -8.70 -7.28 12.83
CA ASN A 48 -7.87 -7.45 14.02
C ASN A 48 -6.85 -6.31 14.23
N GLY A 49 -6.82 -5.28 13.37
CA GLY A 49 -5.92 -4.12 13.52
C GLY A 49 -4.43 -4.44 13.34
N LYS A 50 -4.08 -5.67 12.92
CA LYS A 50 -2.68 -6.10 12.75
C LYS A 50 -2.05 -5.57 11.46
N VAL A 51 -2.86 -5.11 10.50
CA VAL A 51 -2.35 -4.47 9.28
C VAL A 51 -1.94 -3.04 9.60
N ARG A 52 -0.75 -2.87 10.17
CA ARG A 52 -0.01 -1.62 9.99
C ARG A 52 0.35 -1.56 8.52
N PHE A 53 -0.16 -0.56 7.79
CA PHE A 53 0.35 -0.26 6.45
C PHE A 53 1.83 0.04 6.61
N ARG A 54 2.67 -0.97 6.37
CA ARG A 54 4.11 -0.82 6.48
C ARG A 54 4.51 0.10 5.35
N VAL A 55 4.73 1.38 5.66
CA VAL A 55 5.35 2.32 4.73
C VAL A 55 6.72 1.74 4.45
N ARG A 56 6.85 1.06 3.31
CA ARG A 56 8.15 0.55 2.88
C ARG A 56 8.96 1.79 2.57
N LYS A 57 9.95 2.08 3.41
CA LYS A 57 11.00 3.04 3.07
C LYS A 57 11.55 2.57 1.72
N GLY A 58 11.40 3.39 0.69
CA GLY A 58 11.97 3.10 -0.62
C GLY A 58 13.46 2.80 -0.48
N ARG A 59 14.05 2.15 -1.50
CA ARG A 59 15.50 1.92 -1.52
C ARG A 59 16.21 3.25 -1.26
N GLY A 60 17.14 3.27 -0.32
CA GLY A 60 17.93 4.46 -0.02
C GLY A 60 18.62 4.98 -1.27
N LYS A 61 18.86 6.29 -1.33
CA LYS A 61 19.61 6.89 -2.44
C LYS A 61 21.00 6.26 -2.48
N THR A 62 21.35 5.62 -3.61
CA THR A 62 22.68 5.01 -3.81
C THR A 62 23.73 6.07 -4.12
N TYR A 63 23.35 7.14 -4.81
CA TYR A 63 24.24 8.22 -5.19
C TYR A 63 24.17 9.35 -4.16
N THR A 64 25.33 9.74 -3.64
CA THR A 64 25.53 10.94 -2.84
C THR A 64 25.39 12.19 -3.71
N ASP A 65 25.23 13.36 -3.07
CA ASP A 65 25.15 14.62 -3.80
C ASP A 65 26.41 14.92 -4.63
N SER A 66 27.59 14.49 -4.14
CA SER A 66 28.84 14.57 -4.92
C SER A 66 28.76 13.75 -6.20
N THR A 67 28.27 12.51 -6.13
CA THR A 67 28.13 11.65 -7.31
C THR A 67 27.12 12.22 -8.31
N ARG A 68 26.04 12.82 -7.81
CA ARG A 68 25.03 13.50 -8.64
C ARG A 68 25.65 14.69 -9.38
N GLN A 69 26.45 15.51 -8.70
CA GLN A 69 27.11 16.67 -9.33
C GLN A 69 28.09 16.21 -10.41
N THR A 70 28.91 15.18 -10.15
CA THR A 70 29.82 14.61 -11.14
C THR A 70 29.07 14.09 -12.36
N LEU A 71 27.95 13.38 -12.17
CA LEU A 71 27.12 12.88 -13.27
C LEU A 71 26.50 14.02 -14.08
N VAL A 72 26.06 15.11 -13.43
CA VAL A 72 25.52 16.29 -14.12
C VAL A 72 26.61 16.99 -14.94
N SER A 73 27.81 17.15 -14.40
CA SER A 73 28.95 17.73 -15.12
C SER A 73 29.34 16.85 -16.32
N LEU A 74 29.50 15.55 -16.10
CA LEU A 74 29.78 14.58 -17.16
C LEU A 74 28.71 14.63 -18.26
N TRP A 75 27.44 14.73 -17.89
CA TRP A 75 26.31 14.80 -18.83
C TRP A 75 26.30 16.09 -19.66
N ARG A 76 26.73 17.22 -19.08
CA ARG A 76 26.86 18.51 -19.78
C ARG A 76 28.01 18.46 -20.79
N GLU A 77 29.15 17.92 -20.39
CA GLU A 77 30.33 17.75 -21.25
C GLU A 77 30.08 16.72 -22.37
N ALA A 78 29.30 15.67 -22.08
CA ALA A 78 28.94 14.61 -23.03
C ALA A 78 27.92 15.05 -24.10
N GLY A 79 27.54 16.34 -24.16
CA GLY A 79 26.93 16.91 -25.36
C GLY A 79 25.40 16.83 -25.44
N SER A 80 24.67 16.84 -24.32
CA SER A 80 23.24 17.16 -24.37
C SER A 80 23.01 18.68 -24.41
N ARG A 81 23.18 19.25 -25.61
CA ARG A 81 22.87 20.65 -25.90
C ARG A 81 21.34 20.83 -25.86
N PHE A 82 20.77 21.20 -24.70
CA PHE A 82 19.44 21.78 -24.68
C PHE A 82 19.55 23.15 -25.37
N ALA A 83 19.09 23.22 -26.61
CA ALA A 83 18.76 24.50 -27.23
C ALA A 83 17.68 25.16 -26.35
N ALA A 84 17.98 26.38 -25.91
CA ALA A 84 17.04 27.28 -25.25
C ALA A 84 15.98 27.76 -26.24
#